data_AF-A0A7C4IR97-F1
#
_entry.id   AF-A0A7C4IR97-F1
#
_cell.length_a   1.000
_cell.length_b   1.000
_cell.length_c   1.000
_cell.angle_alpha   90.00
_cell.angle_beta   90.00
_cell.angle_gamma   90.00
#
_symmetry.space_group_name_H-M   'P 1'
#
loop_
_entity.id
_entity.type
_entity.pdbx_description
1 polymer ?
#
loop_
_entity_poly.entity_id
_entity_poly.type
_entity_poly.pdbx_seq_one_letter_code
_entity_poly.pdbx_strand_id
1 'polypeptide(L)' 'MYVTQHGDTLYDIARRELGKASRWTEIYELNRAQIGNDYNFVPPGLKLVLPDERRQPTDSMTRRPQPGEAAPAYQR' A
#
# COMPACT_ATOMS: atom_id res chain seq x y z
N MET A 1 4.25 -3.90 -11.58
CA MET A 1 3.52 -4.96 -10.85
C MET A 1 4.39 -5.36 -9.68
N TYR A 2 3.80 -5.58 -8.50
CA TYR A 2 4.53 -5.85 -7.26
C TYR A 2 4.10 -7.20 -6.67
N VAL A 3 5.02 -7.94 -6.06
CA VAL A 3 4.71 -9.19 -5.34
C VAL A 3 4.83 -8.92 -3.85
N THR A 4 3.74 -9.08 -3.12
CA THR A 4 3.69 -8.83 -1.68
C THR A 4 4.56 -9.80 -0.90
N GLN A 5 5.24 -9.31 0.11
CA GLN A 5 6.05 -10.12 1.03
C GLN A 5 5.40 -10.17 2.40
N HIS A 6 5.89 -11.08 3.23
CA HIS A 6 5.38 -11.21 4.60
C HIS A 6 5.62 -9.93 5.39
N GLY A 7 4.54 -9.31 5.88
CA GLY A 7 4.57 -8.06 6.63
C GLY A 7 4.48 -6.79 5.78
N ASP A 8 4.32 -6.89 4.46
CA ASP A 8 4.04 -5.71 3.63
C ASP A 8 2.61 -5.21 3.84
N THR A 9 2.45 -3.89 3.80
CA THR A 9 1.15 -3.22 3.81
C THR A 9 0.94 -2.44 2.51
N LEU A 10 -0.33 -2.20 2.14
CA LEU A 10 -0.63 -1.37 0.96
C LEU A 10 -0.03 0.04 1.08
N TYR A 11 0.08 0.57 2.30
CA TYR A 11 0.71 1.87 2.58
C TYR A 11 2.20 1.87 2.27
N ASP A 12 2.93 0.84 2.70
CA ASP A 12 4.36 0.71 2.44
C ASP A 12 4.65 0.51 0.96
N ILE A 13 3.85 -0.33 0.31
CA ILE A 13 3.94 -0.57 -1.14
C ILE A 13 3.64 0.73 -1.90
N ALA A 14 2.58 1.46 -1.55
CA ALA A 14 2.27 2.75 -2.17
C ALA A 14 3.36 3.79 -1.95
N ARG A 15 3.98 3.83 -0.76
CA ARG A 15 5.10 4.73 -0.50
C ARG A 15 6.32 4.38 -1.34
N ARG A 16 6.66 3.09 -1.45
CA ARG A 16 7.87 2.62 -2.16
C ARG A 16 7.72 2.72 -3.67
N GLU A 17 6.57 2.31 -4.19
CA GLU A 17 6.34 2.17 -5.62
C GLU A 17 5.68 3.39 -6.26
N LEU A 18 4.92 4.18 -5.49
CA LEU A 18 4.23 5.38 -5.99
C LEU A 18 4.73 6.69 -5.36
N GLY A 19 5.72 6.60 -4.47
CA GLY A 19 6.25 7.73 -3.70
C GLY A 19 5.29 8.31 -2.66
N LYS A 20 4.05 7.80 -2.54
CA LYS A 20 2.99 8.35 -1.70
C LYS A 20 2.18 7.26 -1.02
N ALA A 21 2.32 7.13 0.30
CA ALA A 21 1.57 6.17 1.10
C ALA A 21 0.06 6.33 0.94
N SER A 22 -0.46 7.56 0.82
CA SER A 22 -1.89 7.86 0.66
C SER A 22 -2.51 7.25 -0.61
N ARG A 23 -1.70 6.82 -1.58
CA ARG A 23 -2.15 6.17 -2.81
C ARG A 23 -2.43 4.67 -2.64
N TRP A 24 -2.36 4.15 -1.42
CA TRP A 24 -2.72 2.76 -1.10
C TRP A 24 -4.15 2.41 -1.54
N THR A 25 -5.09 3.36 -1.50
CA THR A 25 -6.48 3.15 -1.93
C THR A 25 -6.56 2.80 -3.41
N GLU A 26 -5.74 3.42 -4.27
CA GLU A 26 -5.71 3.10 -5.70
C GLU A 26 -5.22 1.67 -5.94
N ILE A 27 -4.20 1.24 -5.19
CA ILE A 27 -3.71 -0.14 -5.23
C ILE A 27 -4.81 -1.09 -4.77
N TYR A 28 -5.51 -0.76 -3.67
CA TYR A 28 -6.62 -1.57 -3.19
C TYR A 28 -7.74 -1.68 -4.23
N GLU A 29 -8.17 -0.57 -4.83
CA GLU A 29 -9.25 -0.56 -5.81
C GLU A 29 -8.91 -1.39 -7.06
N LEU A 30 -7.68 -1.28 -7.55
CA LEU A 30 -7.20 -2.08 -8.68
C LEU A 30 -7.11 -3.58 -8.37
N ASN A 31 -6.90 -3.93 -7.10
CA ASN A 31 -6.71 -5.31 -6.67
C ASN A 31 -7.84 -5.81 -5.76
N ARG A 32 -8.96 -5.10 -5.67
CA ARG A 32 -10.07 -5.43 -4.75
C ARG A 32 -10.61 -6.83 -5.02
N ALA A 33 -10.65 -7.24 -6.29
CA ALA A 33 -11.05 -8.58 -6.69
C ALA A 33 -10.12 -9.69 -6.16
N GLN A 34 -8.85 -9.36 -5.89
CA GLN A 34 -7.84 -10.30 -5.39
C GLN A 34 -7.67 -10.24 -3.86
N ILE A 35 -7.73 -9.03 -3.28
CA ILE A 35 -7.59 -8.78 -1.84
C ILE A 35 -8.89 -9.11 -1.09
N GLY A 36 -10.04 -9.00 -1.77
CA GLY A 36 -11.35 -9.16 -1.14
C GLY A 36 -11.75 -7.92 -0.35
N ASN A 37 -12.54 -8.12 0.71
CA ASN A 37 -13.10 -7.04 1.51
C ASN A 37 -12.15 -6.56 2.62
N ASP A 38 -11.13 -7.35 2.94
CA ASP A 38 -10.17 -7.10 4.01
C ASP A 38 -8.88 -6.46 3.49
N TYR A 39 -8.91 -5.13 3.28
CA TYR A 39 -7.76 -4.36 2.82
C TYR A 39 -6.54 -4.39 3.77
N ASN A 40 -6.77 -4.69 5.05
CA ASN A 40 -5.72 -4.85 6.05
C ASN A 40 -4.98 -6.19 5.93
N PHE A 41 -5.55 -7.17 5.23
CA PHE A 41 -4.95 -8.47 5.03
C PHE A 41 -4.49 -8.61 3.58
N VAL A 42 -3.19 -8.38 3.36
CA VAL A 42 -2.57 -8.63 2.07
C VAL A 42 -1.80 -9.95 2.15
N PRO A 43 -2.26 -11.03 1.50
CA PRO A 43 -1.57 -12.30 1.55
C PRO A 43 -0.19 -12.19 0.89
N PRO A 44 0.85 -12.84 1.43
CA PRO A 44 2.17 -12.85 0.81
C PRO A 44 2.15 -13.63 -0.52
N GLY A 45 2.95 -13.19 -1.48
CA GLY A 45 3.00 -13.78 -2.83
C GLY A 45 1.90 -13.28 -3.77
N LEU A 46 1.08 -12.32 -3.34
CA LEU A 46 0.03 -11.73 -4.15
C LEU A 46 0.63 -10.73 -5.15
N LYS A 47 0.21 -10.86 -6.42
CA LYS A 47 0.62 -9.95 -7.48
C LYS A 47 -0.31 -8.73 -7.51
N LEU A 48 0.18 -7.61 -6.99
CA LEU A 48 -0.52 -6.34 -7.01
C LEU A 48 -0.26 -5.58 -8.31
N VAL A 49 -1.34 -5.19 -8.95
CA VAL A 49 -1.36 -4.22 -10.03
C VAL A 49 -1.20 -2.82 -9.43
N LEU A 50 -0.21 -2.07 -9.90
CA LEU A 50 0.07 -0.72 -9.43
C LEU A 50 -0.47 0.30 -10.43
N PRO A 51 -1.04 1.42 -9.97
CA PRO A 51 -1.42 2.53 -10.84
C PRO A 51 -0.17 3.19 -11.44
N ASP A 52 -0.29 3.70 -12.65
CA ASP A 52 0.80 4.44 -13.30
C ASP A 52 1.09 5.75 -12.53
N GLU A 53 2.37 6.02 -12.25
CA GLU A 53 2.80 7.20 -11.50
C GLU A 53 2.42 8.51 -12.20
N ARG A 54 2.29 8.51 -13.54
CA ARG A 54 2.04 9.73 -14.32
C ARG A 54 0.61 10.27 -14.21
N ARG A 55 -0.31 9.54 -13.56
CA ARG A 55 -1.73 9.93 -13.48
C ARG A 55 -2.08 10.95 -12.39
N GLN A 56 -1.14 11.52 -11.62
CA GLN A 56 -1.52 12.50 -10.60
C GLN A 56 -0.73 13.81 -10.61
N PRO A 57 -1.45 14.96 -10.56
CA PRO A 57 -0.85 16.25 -10.27
C PRO A 57 -0.32 16.27 -8.83
N THR A 58 0.81 16.94 -8.66
CA THR A 58 1.56 17.10 -7.41
C THR A 58 0.73 17.73 -6.30
N ASP A 59 -0.02 16.94 -5.54
CA ASP A 59 -0.43 17.36 -4.20
C ASP A 59 0.75 17.18 -3.25
N SER A 60 1.55 18.24 -3.17
CA SER A 60 2.63 18.44 -2.25
C SER A 60 2.08 19.09 -0.99
N MET A 61 1.96 18.33 0.11
CA MET A 61 2.23 18.71 1.50
C MET A 61 1.47 17.81 2.48
N THR A 62 2.13 16.76 2.97
CA THR A 62 2.12 16.44 4.41
C THR A 62 3.34 15.56 4.68
N ARG A 63 4.49 16.21 4.84
CA ARG A 63 5.64 15.63 5.52
C ARG A 63 5.28 15.54 6.99
N ARG A 64 4.52 14.51 7.40
CA ARG A 64 4.36 14.20 8.82
C ARG A 64 5.66 13.49 9.25
N PRO A 65 6.40 13.99 10.25
CA PRO A 65 7.49 13.21 10.85
C PRO A 65 6.85 11.92 11.34
N GLN A 66 7.41 10.75 10.96
CA GLN A 66 6.89 9.46 11.42
C GLN A 66 7.33 9.26 12.88
N PRO A 67 6.45 9.41 13.88
CA PRO A 67 6.80 9.17 15.27
C PRO A 67 6.32 7.77 15.60
N GLY A 68 7.19 6.76 15.46
CA GLY A 68 6.99 5.42 16.06
C GLY A 68 5.62 4.74 15.87
N GLU A 69 5.22 4.40 14.64
CA GLU A 69 4.00 3.60 14.44
C GLU A 69 4.37 2.12 14.25
N ALA A 70 4.50 1.46 15.40
CA ALA A 70 4.54 0.01 15.50
C ALA A 70 3.30 -0.58 14.81
N ALA A 71 3.49 -1.44 13.81
CA ALA A 71 2.51 -2.48 13.55
C ALA A 71 2.63 -3.50 14.68
N PRO A 72 1.65 -3.67 15.59
CA PRO A 72 1.65 -4.88 16.39
C PRO A 72 1.46 -6.03 15.42
N ALA A 73 2.38 -6.99 15.47
CA ALA A 73 2.22 -8.27 14.82
C ALA A 73 0.86 -8.86 15.22
N TYR A 74 -0.09 -8.89 14.29
CA TYR A 74 -1.27 -9.73 14.42
C TYR A 74 -0.83 -11.17 14.15
N GLN A 75 -0.21 -11.80 15.14
CA GLN A 75 -0.10 -13.25 15.30
C GLN A 75 0.49 -13.57 16.68
N ARG A 76 -0.40 -13.78 17.66
CA ARG A 76 -0.42 -14.92 18.59
C ARG A 76 -1.79 -15.03 19.24
#